data_AF-A0A3P8TNM2-F1
#
_entry.id   AF-A0A3P8TNM2-F1
#
_cell.length_a   1.000
_cell.length_b   1.000
_cell.length_c   1.000
_cell.angle_alpha   90.00
_cell.angle_beta   90.00
_cell.angle_gamma   90.00
#
_symmetry.space_group_name_H-M   'P 1'
#
loop_
_entity.id
_entity.type
_entity.pdbx_description
1 polymer ?
#
loop_
_entity_poly.entity_id
_entity_poly.type
_entity_poly.pdbx_seq_one_letter_code
_entity_poly.pdbx_strand_id
1 'polypeptide(L)'
;CLEKSSCKPLQVEIKATLTSTPSGQALLDRDRVIEDMRHKLQTKEKEVENLFQRNSYLTGEVRYLTDVVQHLNQKLAELEADQQEAREKIRSLLNRRTPAVPPDKTTPKPAVDPSQLRKVSRLTRELNISNKQLRSTAHQALADIKNQLGQFYDTVGKLAQVEQEATKETEELRSLYRKEVVERKSLYNKLLELQGNIRVFCRCRKSLASSCLEKTDDQEVVVIQKGNRKKFQFDKVYSPSSTQEDVFTGTLPVITSCVDGYNVCILAYGQTGSGKTYTMMGSKENPGVNIRSISMLEIYNDTLNDLLTKSPSASLDIRVQGKAVSVPGLTQVQVQTETDILSVMEMGEKNRKIASTKMNIQSSRSHLMVALEVEGSDEVSGLTSRGTLTLCDLAGSERISKTEAEGQRLVEAAAINKSLTALGQVFGALKCNALHIPFRNSKLTHLLQPCLSGDAKVN
;
A
#
# COMPACT_ATOMS: atom_id res chain seq x y z
N CYS A 1 -30.51 -51.72 20.42
CA CYS A 1 -29.44 -52.70 20.16
C CYS A 1 -28.95 -52.51 18.73
N LEU A 2 -27.65 -52.20 18.57
CA LEU A 2 -26.73 -52.58 17.48
C LEU A 2 -27.15 -52.18 16.03
N GLU A 3 -26.33 -51.57 15.18
CA GLU A 3 -24.87 -51.48 15.17
C GLU A 3 -24.39 -50.42 14.16
N LYS A 4 -23.31 -49.74 14.53
CA LYS A 4 -22.52 -48.83 13.70
C LYS A 4 -21.77 -49.63 12.64
N SER A 5 -21.92 -49.27 11.36
CA SER A 5 -21.04 -49.71 10.28
C SER A 5 -20.38 -48.52 9.59
N SER A 6 -19.19 -48.16 10.11
CA SER A 6 -17.97 -47.83 9.38
C SER A 6 -18.07 -47.11 8.02
N CYS A 7 -18.14 -45.78 8.03
CA CYS A 7 -17.58 -44.96 6.94
C CYS A 7 -16.22 -44.41 7.38
N LYS A 8 -15.13 -44.98 6.85
CA LYS A 8 -13.80 -44.38 6.93
C LYS A 8 -13.74 -43.18 5.96
N PRO A 9 -13.15 -42.04 6.33
CA PRO A 9 -12.85 -40.99 5.37
C PRO A 9 -11.74 -41.48 4.43
N LEU A 10 -11.97 -41.36 3.13
CA LEU A 10 -10.92 -41.46 2.11
C LEU A 10 -9.94 -40.30 2.32
N GLN A 11 -8.83 -40.58 3.00
CA GLN A 11 -7.62 -39.78 2.86
C GLN A 11 -7.06 -40.05 1.47
N VAL A 12 -7.40 -39.19 0.51
CA VAL A 12 -6.67 -39.15 -0.77
C VAL A 12 -5.37 -38.40 -0.48
N GLU A 13 -4.27 -39.15 -0.41
CA GLU A 13 -2.91 -38.62 -0.41
C GLU A 13 -2.63 -37.90 -1.74
N ILE A 14 -3.02 -36.63 -1.84
CA ILE A 14 -2.55 -35.74 -2.90
C ILE A 14 -1.25 -35.10 -2.41
N LYS A 15 -0.16 -35.87 -2.38
CA LYS A 15 1.18 -35.31 -2.12
C LYS A 15 2.29 -35.79 -3.05
N ALA A 16 1.99 -36.65 -4.04
CA ALA A 16 3.04 -37.34 -4.79
C ALA A 16 2.99 -37.20 -6.34
N THR A 17 2.22 -36.27 -6.91
CA THR A 17 2.10 -36.18 -8.39
C THR A 17 2.51 -34.84 -9.03
N LEU A 18 2.91 -33.84 -8.24
CA LEU A 18 3.39 -32.54 -8.75
C LEU A 18 4.92 -32.45 -8.89
N THR A 19 5.66 -33.46 -8.43
CA THR A 19 7.13 -33.46 -8.37
C THR A 19 7.82 -34.00 -9.63
N SER A 20 7.09 -34.39 -10.67
CA SER A 20 7.65 -35.03 -11.88
C SER A 20 7.53 -34.21 -13.16
N THR A 21 7.04 -32.97 -13.10
CA THR A 21 6.95 -32.07 -14.27
C THR A 21 7.87 -30.86 -14.11
N PRO A 22 8.60 -30.43 -15.17
CA PRO A 22 9.50 -29.28 -15.11
C PRO A 22 8.82 -27.98 -14.60
N SER A 23 7.52 -27.83 -14.86
CA SER A 23 6.71 -26.71 -14.41
C SER A 23 6.35 -26.76 -12.91
N GLY A 24 6.21 -27.94 -12.33
CA GLY A 24 5.93 -28.12 -10.90
C GLY A 24 7.16 -27.84 -10.03
N GLN A 25 8.34 -28.22 -10.51
CA GLN A 25 9.62 -27.87 -9.87
C GLN A 25 9.81 -26.34 -9.81
N ALA A 26 9.57 -25.64 -10.92
CA ALA A 26 9.74 -24.19 -11.02
C ALA A 26 8.79 -23.38 -10.11
N LEU A 27 7.57 -23.90 -9.88
CA LEU A 27 6.60 -23.33 -8.94
C LEU A 27 7.06 -23.51 -7.49
N LEU A 28 7.53 -24.72 -7.13
CA LEU A 28 8.08 -24.99 -5.80
C LEU A 28 9.34 -24.17 -5.51
N ASP A 29 10.17 -23.93 -6.53
CA ASP A 29 11.35 -23.07 -6.41
C ASP A 29 10.96 -21.59 -6.25
N ARG A 30 9.93 -21.10 -6.95
CA ARG A 30 9.40 -19.73 -6.73
C ARG A 30 8.80 -19.57 -5.33
N ASP A 31 8.02 -20.55 -4.86
CA ASP A 31 7.43 -20.50 -3.52
C ASP A 31 8.51 -20.51 -2.44
N ARG A 32 9.56 -21.33 -2.60
CA ARG A 32 10.74 -21.30 -1.72
C ARG A 32 11.42 -19.94 -1.70
N VAL A 33 11.60 -19.32 -2.87
CA VAL A 33 12.24 -18.00 -2.96
C VAL A 33 11.38 -16.91 -2.31
N ILE A 34 10.05 -16.96 -2.48
CA ILE A 34 9.13 -16.02 -1.83
C ILE A 34 9.16 -16.20 -0.31
N GLU A 35 9.19 -17.44 0.17
CA GLU A 35 9.24 -17.74 1.60
C GLU A 35 10.58 -17.27 2.22
N ASP A 36 11.70 -17.48 1.52
CA ASP A 36 13.02 -16.95 1.90
C ASP A 36 13.05 -15.41 1.90
N MET A 37 12.45 -14.76 0.90
CA MET A 37 12.32 -13.30 0.87
C MET A 37 11.45 -12.78 2.03
N ARG A 38 10.35 -13.45 2.37
CA ARG A 38 9.50 -13.08 3.51
C ARG A 38 10.27 -13.22 4.83
N HIS A 39 11.03 -14.29 5.00
CA HIS A 39 11.86 -14.48 6.19
C HIS A 39 12.95 -13.39 6.28
N LYS A 40 13.57 -13.03 5.15
CA LYS A 40 14.55 -11.92 5.09
C LYS A 40 13.93 -10.58 5.42
N LEU A 41 12.73 -10.29 4.89
CA LEU A 41 11.99 -9.06 5.18
C LEU A 41 11.69 -8.96 6.68
N GLN A 42 11.14 -10.02 7.29
CA GLN A 42 10.82 -10.07 8.71
C GLN A 42 12.06 -9.94 9.60
N THR A 43 13.20 -10.49 9.15
CA THR A 43 14.48 -10.33 9.84
C THR A 43 14.96 -8.88 9.78
N LYS A 44 14.82 -8.22 8.62
CA LYS A 44 15.19 -6.82 8.43
C LYS A 44 14.27 -5.87 9.19
N GLU A 45 12.98 -6.13 9.26
CA GLU A 45 12.02 -5.38 10.08
C GLU A 45 12.42 -5.41 11.56
N LYS A 46 12.74 -6.59 12.10
CA LYS A 46 13.27 -6.72 13.47
C LYS A 46 14.59 -5.99 13.69
N GLU A 47 15.46 -5.96 12.69
CA GLU A 47 16.74 -5.25 12.75
C GLU A 47 16.53 -3.73 12.80
N VAL A 48 15.60 -3.21 11.99
CA VAL A 48 15.17 -1.79 12.01
C VAL A 48 14.58 -1.43 13.37
N GLU A 49 13.70 -2.26 13.93
CA GLU A 49 13.08 -1.99 15.23
C GLU A 49 14.10 -1.99 16.38
N ASN A 50 15.05 -2.92 16.36
CA ASN A 50 16.19 -2.91 17.30
C ASN A 50 17.06 -1.65 17.15
N LEU A 51 17.32 -1.21 15.92
CA LEU A 51 18.07 0.01 15.66
C LEU A 51 17.32 1.26 16.17
N PHE A 52 16.01 1.33 15.99
CA PHE A 52 15.18 2.42 16.54
C PHE A 52 15.23 2.47 18.06
N GLN A 53 15.09 1.32 18.74
CA GLN A 53 15.21 1.25 20.19
C GLN A 53 16.59 1.69 20.68
N ARG A 54 17.66 1.23 20.01
CA ARG A 54 19.04 1.63 20.34
C ARG A 54 19.29 3.11 20.10
N ASN A 55 18.74 3.68 19.04
CA ASN A 55 18.86 5.11 18.74
C ASN A 55 18.11 5.97 19.77
N SER A 56 16.92 5.53 20.18
CA SER A 56 16.17 6.17 21.29
C SER A 56 16.95 6.13 22.60
N TYR A 57 17.58 5.00 22.94
CA TYR A 57 18.43 4.87 24.13
C TYR A 57 19.63 5.81 24.07
N LEU A 58 20.38 5.79 22.96
CA LEU A 58 21.56 6.65 22.78
C LEU A 58 21.19 8.14 22.82
N THR A 59 20.04 8.52 22.27
CA THR A 59 19.54 9.90 22.34
C THR A 59 19.27 10.31 23.79
N GLY A 60 18.71 9.41 24.60
CA GLY A 60 18.55 9.62 26.05
C GLY A 60 19.89 9.80 26.77
N GLU A 61 20.86 8.95 26.46
CA GLU A 61 22.21 9.00 27.05
C GLU A 61 22.94 10.29 26.70
N VAL A 62 22.83 10.75 25.44
CA VAL A 62 23.40 12.03 24.98
C VAL A 62 22.77 13.19 25.72
N ARG A 63 21.45 13.20 25.92
CA ARG A 63 20.76 14.23 26.71
C ARG A 63 21.26 14.25 28.15
N TYR A 64 21.34 13.08 28.79
CA TYR A 64 21.84 12.96 30.16
C TYR A 64 23.29 13.46 30.29
N LEU A 65 24.18 13.06 29.38
CA LEU A 65 25.57 13.52 29.39
C LEU A 65 25.68 15.03 29.14
N THR A 66 24.80 15.58 28.31
CA THR A 66 24.73 17.03 28.07
C THR A 66 24.38 17.79 29.36
N ASP A 67 23.39 17.30 30.11
CA ASP A 67 23.00 17.90 31.40
C ASP A 67 24.14 17.80 32.43
N VAL A 68 24.84 16.66 32.49
CA VAL A 68 26.01 16.49 33.36
C VAL A 68 27.13 17.46 32.98
N VAL A 69 27.42 17.64 31.69
CA VAL A 69 28.43 18.60 31.22
C VAL A 69 28.04 20.03 31.58
N GLN A 70 26.77 20.42 31.42
CA GLN A 70 26.30 21.73 31.87
C GLN A 70 26.49 21.93 33.38
N HIS A 71 26.11 20.95 34.19
CA HIS A 71 26.28 21.02 35.64
C HIS A 71 27.77 21.10 36.05
N LEU A 72 28.65 20.34 35.39
CA LEU A 72 30.10 20.41 35.63
C LEU A 72 30.69 21.76 35.23
N ASN A 73 30.27 22.33 34.10
CA ASN A 73 30.70 23.67 33.68
C ASN A 73 30.25 24.75 34.66
N GLN A 74 29.05 24.63 35.23
CA GLN A 74 28.56 25.54 36.26
C GLN A 74 29.41 25.45 37.54
N LYS A 75 29.73 24.23 38.00
CA LYS A 75 30.65 24.01 39.12
C LYS A 75 32.07 24.52 38.86
N LEU A 76 32.55 24.40 37.61
CA LEU A 76 33.86 24.91 37.23
C LEU A 76 33.89 26.44 37.38
N ALA A 77 32.86 27.13 36.90
CA ALA A 77 32.73 28.58 37.02
C ALA A 77 32.67 29.05 38.48
N GLU A 78 31.96 28.32 39.35
CA GLU A 78 31.94 28.59 40.80
C GLU A 78 33.33 28.45 41.42
N LEU A 79 34.04 27.35 41.14
CA LEU A 79 35.39 27.12 41.65
C LEU A 79 36.41 28.15 41.14
N GLU A 80 36.29 28.59 39.89
CA GLU A 80 37.12 29.66 39.34
C GLU A 80 36.88 31.00 40.04
N ALA A 81 35.62 31.32 40.35
CA ALA A 81 35.27 32.51 41.12
C ALA A 81 35.85 32.47 42.55
N ASP A 82 35.70 31.34 43.25
CA ASP A 82 36.28 31.13 44.59
C ASP A 82 37.80 31.24 44.58
N GLN A 83 38.46 30.69 43.55
CA GLN A 83 39.91 30.78 43.39
C GLN A 83 40.37 32.23 43.18
N GLN A 84 39.61 33.01 42.41
CA GLN A 84 39.88 34.42 42.17
C GLN A 84 39.74 35.22 43.48
N GLU A 85 38.69 35.00 44.25
CA GLU A 85 38.46 35.65 45.54
C GLU A 85 39.57 35.30 46.54
N ALA A 86 39.97 34.03 46.62
CA ALA A 86 41.07 33.59 47.47
C ALA A 86 42.40 34.25 47.08
N ARG A 87 42.67 34.40 45.78
CA ARG A 87 43.86 35.11 45.27
C ARG A 87 43.84 36.59 45.64
N GLU A 88 42.71 37.26 45.55
CA GLU A 88 42.57 38.66 45.96
C GLU A 88 42.74 38.85 47.47
N LYS A 89 42.18 37.94 48.28
CA LYS A 89 42.41 37.93 49.74
C LYS A 89 43.88 37.76 50.07
N ILE A 90 44.58 36.81 49.45
CA ILE A 90 46.03 36.62 49.63
C ILE A 90 46.80 37.87 49.21
N ARG A 91 46.45 38.49 48.07
CA ARG A 91 47.08 39.73 47.60
C ARG A 91 46.85 40.89 48.58
N SER A 92 45.66 41.00 49.15
CA SER A 92 45.33 42.02 50.17
C SER A 92 46.11 41.82 51.47
N LEU A 93 46.32 40.58 51.89
CA LEU A 93 47.12 40.23 53.06
C LEU A 93 48.61 40.49 52.83
N LEU A 94 49.13 40.22 51.64
CA LEU A 94 50.53 40.48 51.26
C LEU A 94 50.81 41.98 51.09
N ASN A 95 49.84 42.77 50.62
CA ASN A 95 49.96 44.23 50.51
C ASN A 95 49.78 44.97 51.83
N ARG A 96 49.30 44.29 52.89
CA ARG A 96 49.27 44.81 54.25
C ARG A 96 50.68 44.70 54.84
N ARG A 97 51.59 45.58 54.40
CA ARG A 97 52.89 45.77 55.06
C ARG A 97 52.63 46.23 56.49
N THR A 98 52.79 45.34 57.46
CA THR A 98 53.01 45.74 58.84
C THR A 98 54.36 46.46 58.94
N PRO A 99 54.48 47.52 59.75
CA PRO A 99 55.76 48.18 59.97
C PRO A 99 56.79 47.17 60.50
N ALA A 100 58.03 47.28 60.06
CA ALA A 100 59.14 46.53 60.63
C ALA A 100 59.31 46.94 62.10
N VAL A 101 58.88 46.06 63.02
CA VAL A 101 59.12 46.21 64.45
C VAL A 101 60.59 45.83 64.72
N PRO A 102 61.33 46.62 65.52
CA PRO A 102 62.71 46.28 65.92
C PRO A 102 62.73 44.94 66.67
N PRO A 103 63.84 44.18 66.65
CA PRO A 103 63.87 42.90 67.35
C PRO A 103 63.97 43.19 68.84
N ASP A 104 62.90 42.90 69.60
CA ASP A 104 63.03 42.81 71.05
C ASP A 104 62.22 41.63 71.62
N LYS A 105 62.94 40.85 72.43
CA LYS A 105 62.54 39.77 73.35
C LYS A 105 61.87 38.52 72.75
N THR A 106 62.73 37.54 72.46
CA THR A 106 62.43 36.11 72.40
C THR A 106 61.68 35.64 73.66
N THR A 107 60.39 35.39 73.53
CA THR A 107 59.67 34.47 74.40
C THR A 107 60.14 33.04 74.11
N PRO A 108 60.29 32.15 75.11
CA PRO A 108 60.72 30.78 74.87
C PRO A 108 59.67 30.08 73.99
N LYS A 109 60.11 29.62 72.82
CA LYS A 109 59.35 28.69 71.97
C LYS A 109 58.93 27.51 72.86
N PRO A 110 57.66 27.04 72.82
CA PRO A 110 57.33 25.77 73.43
C PRO A 110 58.31 24.73 72.87
N ALA A 111 58.94 23.94 73.74
CA ALA A 111 59.86 22.91 73.33
C ALA A 111 59.08 21.87 72.50
N VAL A 112 59.10 22.04 71.17
CA VAL A 112 58.50 21.09 70.24
C VAL A 112 59.33 19.82 70.33
N ASP A 113 58.70 18.72 70.74
CA ASP A 113 59.33 17.42 70.82
C ASP A 113 60.01 17.07 69.47
N PRO A 114 61.33 16.82 69.45
CA PRO A 114 62.08 16.44 68.25
C PRO A 114 61.51 15.20 67.53
N SER A 115 60.77 14.35 68.23
CA SER A 115 60.08 13.20 67.65
C SER A 115 58.90 13.63 66.76
N GLN A 116 58.10 14.60 67.22
CA GLN A 116 56.96 15.18 66.51
C GLN A 116 57.43 15.96 65.28
N LEU A 117 58.51 16.74 65.41
CA LEU A 117 59.07 17.51 64.29
C LEU A 117 59.60 16.60 63.16
N ARG A 118 60.22 15.46 63.52
CA ARG A 118 60.65 14.45 62.54
C ARG A 118 59.46 13.78 61.86
N LYS A 119 58.39 13.49 62.61
CA LYS A 119 57.15 12.89 62.07
C LYS A 119 56.46 13.84 61.08
N VAL A 120 56.30 15.12 61.46
CA VAL A 120 55.76 16.16 60.59
C VAL A 120 56.62 16.36 59.33
N SER A 121 57.95 16.40 59.48
CA SER A 121 58.85 16.52 58.32
C SER A 121 58.74 15.34 57.34
N ARG A 122 58.57 14.11 57.87
CA ARG A 122 58.39 12.90 57.06
C ARG A 122 57.05 12.94 56.31
N LEU A 123 55.96 13.24 57.01
CA LEU A 123 54.63 13.40 56.42
C LEU A 123 54.59 14.53 55.38
N THR A 124 55.28 15.64 55.63
CA THR A 124 55.39 16.77 54.68
C THR A 124 56.12 16.33 53.41
N ARG A 125 57.16 15.51 53.54
CA ARG A 125 57.91 14.96 52.40
C ARG A 125 57.08 13.97 51.59
N GLU A 126 56.36 13.07 52.25
CA GLU A 126 55.43 12.12 51.62
C GLU A 126 54.28 12.86 50.90
N LEU A 127 53.69 13.86 51.54
CA LEU A 127 52.65 14.70 50.94
C LEU A 127 53.17 15.47 49.72
N ASN A 128 54.39 15.98 49.75
CA ASN A 128 55.01 16.66 48.60
C ASN A 128 55.25 15.70 47.42
N ILE A 129 55.69 14.46 47.70
CA ILE A 129 55.87 13.43 46.66
C ILE A 129 54.51 13.09 46.06
N SER A 130 53.51 12.81 46.89
CA SER A 130 52.14 12.50 46.45
C SER A 130 51.53 13.63 45.62
N ASN A 131 51.64 14.89 46.06
CA ASN A 131 51.17 16.05 45.31
C ASN A 131 51.87 16.21 43.95
N LYS A 132 53.18 15.93 43.88
CA LYS A 132 53.92 15.98 42.61
C LYS A 132 53.44 14.90 41.65
N GLN A 133 53.18 13.70 42.17
CA GLN A 133 52.65 12.57 41.41
C GLN A 133 51.22 12.86 40.90
N LEU A 134 50.36 13.40 41.77
CA LEU A 134 48.98 13.76 41.43
C LEU A 134 48.91 14.82 40.34
N ARG A 135 49.77 15.85 40.41
CA ARG A 135 49.90 16.88 39.35
C ARG A 135 50.34 16.28 38.03
N SER A 136 51.30 15.35 38.03
CA SER A 136 51.74 14.65 36.82
C SER A 136 50.60 13.84 36.20
N THR A 137 49.87 13.06 36.99
CA THR A 137 48.74 12.26 36.50
C THR A 137 47.62 13.14 35.95
N ALA A 138 47.30 14.26 36.63
CA ALA A 138 46.30 15.21 36.16
C ALA A 138 46.71 15.87 34.83
N HIS A 139 47.98 16.26 34.67
CA HIS A 139 48.46 16.81 33.39
C HIS A 139 48.41 15.79 32.25
N GLN A 140 48.76 14.53 32.53
CA GLN A 140 48.67 13.46 31.55
C GLN A 140 47.21 13.21 31.13
N ALA A 141 46.29 13.10 32.09
CA ALA A 141 44.87 12.91 31.81
C ALA A 141 44.26 14.06 30.98
N LEU A 142 44.63 15.31 31.28
CA LEU A 142 44.18 16.47 30.51
C LEU A 142 44.74 16.47 29.07
N ALA A 143 45.99 16.05 28.89
CA ALA A 143 46.58 15.90 27.56
C ALA A 143 45.88 14.79 26.75
N ASP A 144 45.57 13.66 27.39
CA ASP A 144 44.87 12.55 26.76
C ASP A 144 43.44 12.95 26.36
N ILE A 145 42.71 13.64 27.24
CA ILE A 145 41.37 14.18 26.95
C ILE A 145 41.42 15.17 25.78
N LYS A 146 42.42 16.06 25.75
CA LYS A 146 42.61 17.01 24.63
C LYS A 146 42.83 16.28 23.30
N ASN A 147 43.64 15.23 23.31
CA ASN A 147 43.91 14.43 22.11
C ASN A 147 42.66 13.67 21.64
N GLN A 148 41.91 13.07 22.57
CA GLN A 148 40.65 12.40 22.27
C GLN A 148 39.59 13.36 21.71
N LEU A 149 39.48 14.57 22.28
CA LEU A 149 38.61 15.63 21.76
C LEU A 149 38.98 16.01 20.34
N GLY A 150 40.28 16.18 20.03
CA GLY A 150 40.75 16.45 18.68
C GLY A 150 40.34 15.35 17.70
N GLN A 151 40.54 14.08 18.07
CA GLN A 151 40.10 12.94 17.25
C GLN A 151 38.58 12.91 17.05
N PHE A 152 37.80 13.24 18.08
CA PHE A 152 36.34 13.35 17.99
C PHE A 152 35.90 14.47 17.04
N TYR A 153 36.55 15.63 17.05
CA TYR A 153 36.24 16.70 16.11
C TYR A 153 36.49 16.28 14.66
N ASP A 154 37.60 15.58 14.40
CA ASP A 154 37.92 15.08 13.05
C ASP A 154 36.93 14.02 12.57
N THR A 155 36.51 13.10 13.44
CA THR A 155 35.53 12.07 13.07
C THR A 155 34.14 12.67 12.84
N VAL A 156 33.71 13.62 13.65
CA VAL A 156 32.45 14.36 13.44
C VAL A 156 32.48 15.14 12.14
N GLY A 157 33.60 15.80 11.80
CA GLY A 157 33.75 16.50 10.52
C GLY A 157 33.64 15.56 9.32
N LYS A 158 34.27 14.38 9.39
CA LYS A 158 34.16 13.35 8.35
C LYS A 158 32.73 12.81 8.21
N LEU A 159 32.04 12.57 9.34
CA LEU A 159 30.66 12.11 9.33
C LEU A 159 29.71 13.13 8.70
N ALA A 160 29.88 14.42 9.02
CA ALA A 160 29.09 15.50 8.42
C ALA A 160 29.30 15.57 6.90
N GLN A 161 30.52 15.35 6.42
CA GLN A 161 30.81 15.32 4.98
C GLN A 161 30.13 14.13 4.29
N VAL A 162 30.18 12.93 4.89
CA VAL A 162 29.49 11.74 4.38
C VAL A 162 27.97 11.93 4.37
N GLU A 163 27.41 12.53 5.42
CA GLU A 163 25.98 12.86 5.49
C GLU A 163 25.58 13.84 4.37
N GLN A 164 26.38 14.86 4.11
CA GLN A 164 26.13 15.83 3.04
C GLN A 164 26.20 15.19 1.65
N GLU A 165 27.13 14.27 1.42
CA GLU A 165 27.26 13.56 0.15
C GLU A 165 26.09 12.58 -0.05
N ALA A 166 25.73 11.81 0.97
CA ALA A 166 24.60 10.89 0.94
C ALA A 166 23.25 11.60 0.74
N THR A 167 23.05 12.76 1.36
CA THR A 167 21.84 13.57 1.17
C THR A 167 21.74 14.10 -0.26
N LYS A 168 22.85 14.59 -0.83
CA LYS A 168 22.91 15.03 -2.22
C LYS A 168 22.59 13.89 -3.20
N GLU A 169 23.20 12.71 -3.02
CA GLU A 169 22.93 11.55 -3.86
C GLU A 169 21.46 11.10 -3.75
N THR A 170 20.89 11.14 -2.54
CA THR A 170 19.48 10.82 -2.32
C THR A 170 18.55 11.80 -3.04
N GLU A 171 18.87 13.09 -3.05
CA GLU A 171 18.10 14.13 -3.76
C GLU A 171 18.16 13.94 -5.28
N GLU A 172 19.34 13.64 -5.82
CA GLU A 172 19.54 13.34 -7.24
C GLU A 172 18.76 12.08 -7.66
N LEU A 173 18.82 11.00 -6.87
CA LEU A 173 18.06 9.78 -7.09
C LEU A 173 16.55 10.03 -7.04
N ARG A 174 16.06 10.80 -6.07
CA ARG A 174 14.64 11.20 -5.99
C ARG A 174 14.19 11.97 -7.22
N SER A 175 15.02 12.90 -7.70
CA SER A 175 14.75 13.68 -8.92
C SER A 175 14.68 12.79 -10.16
N LEU A 176 15.61 11.84 -10.29
CA LEU A 176 15.61 10.89 -11.41
C LEU A 176 14.40 9.96 -11.37
N TYR A 177 14.05 9.45 -10.19
CA TYR A 177 12.86 8.63 -9.98
C TYR A 177 11.58 9.37 -10.37
N ARG A 178 11.43 10.64 -9.99
CA ARG A 178 10.28 11.47 -10.40
C ARG A 178 10.14 11.56 -11.92
N LYS A 179 11.24 11.75 -12.64
CA LYS A 179 11.25 11.80 -14.11
C LYS A 179 10.85 10.46 -14.72
N GLU A 180 11.43 9.35 -14.23
CA GLU A 180 11.11 8.00 -14.67
C GLU A 180 9.62 7.67 -14.46
N VAL A 181 9.06 7.98 -13.29
CA VAL A 181 7.65 7.68 -12.98
C VAL A 181 6.71 8.38 -13.95
N VAL A 182 6.97 9.66 -14.25
CA VAL A 182 6.16 10.44 -15.19
C VAL A 182 6.28 9.88 -16.61
N GLU A 183 7.50 9.55 -17.05
CA GLU A 183 7.74 9.00 -18.37
C GLU A 183 7.13 7.62 -18.55
N ARG A 184 7.29 6.73 -17.55
CA ARG A 184 6.69 5.40 -17.51
C ARG A 184 5.17 5.48 -17.62
N LYS A 185 4.52 6.33 -16.82
CA LYS A 185 3.07 6.55 -16.90
C LYS A 185 2.66 7.01 -18.31
N SER A 186 3.33 8.03 -18.85
CA SER A 186 3.07 8.53 -20.21
C SER A 186 3.23 7.44 -21.29
N LEU A 187 4.31 6.66 -21.26
CA LEU A 187 4.56 5.59 -22.23
C LEU A 187 3.54 4.46 -22.10
N TYR A 188 3.19 4.08 -20.87
CA TYR A 188 2.20 3.05 -20.60
C TYR A 188 0.82 3.43 -21.16
N ASN A 189 0.40 4.68 -20.95
CA ASN A 189 -0.85 5.18 -21.49
C ASN A 189 -0.87 5.22 -23.01
N LYS A 190 0.20 5.70 -23.64
CA LYS A 190 0.34 5.66 -25.10
C LYS A 190 0.27 4.23 -25.64
N LEU A 191 0.91 3.27 -24.97
CA LEU A 191 0.85 1.87 -25.37
C LEU A 191 -0.60 1.34 -25.34
N LEU A 192 -1.36 1.69 -24.30
CA LEU A 192 -2.77 1.31 -24.21
C LEU A 192 -3.67 2.02 -25.21
N GLU A 193 -3.42 3.29 -25.53
CA GLU A 193 -4.14 4.02 -26.59
C GLU A 193 -3.89 3.40 -27.97
N LEU A 194 -2.64 3.01 -28.26
CA LEU A 194 -2.28 2.31 -29.49
C LEU A 194 -2.94 0.94 -29.61
N GLN A 195 -3.18 0.26 -28.48
CA GLN A 195 -3.96 -0.99 -28.43
C GLN A 195 -5.47 -0.76 -28.53
N GLY A 196 -5.93 0.49 -28.48
CA GLY A 196 -7.34 0.85 -28.45
C GLY A 196 -7.88 1.02 -27.03
N ASN A 197 -8.61 2.12 -26.80
CA ASN A 197 -9.25 2.41 -25.52
C ASN A 197 -10.43 1.46 -25.20
N ILE A 198 -10.95 0.75 -26.21
CA ILE A 198 -12.00 -0.25 -26.06
C ILE A 198 -11.45 -1.57 -26.57
N ARG A 199 -11.34 -2.55 -25.68
CA ARG A 199 -10.94 -3.93 -26.00
C ARG A 199 -12.13 -4.86 -25.79
N VAL A 200 -12.18 -5.94 -26.55
CA VAL A 200 -13.24 -6.95 -26.49
C VAL A 200 -12.61 -8.32 -26.39
N PHE A 201 -12.73 -8.94 -25.22
CA PHE A 201 -12.28 -10.31 -24.99
C PHE A 201 -13.44 -11.30 -25.15
N CYS A 202 -13.21 -12.37 -25.92
CA CYS A 202 -14.15 -13.48 -26.03
C CYS A 202 -13.73 -14.60 -25.09
N ARG A 203 -14.65 -15.03 -24.20
CA ARG A 203 -14.41 -16.17 -23.30
C ARG A 203 -15.37 -17.32 -23.58
N CYS A 204 -14.80 -18.45 -23.98
CA CYS A 204 -15.55 -19.68 -24.23
C CYS A 204 -15.63 -20.52 -22.96
N ARG A 205 -16.83 -20.84 -22.48
CA ARG A 205 -17.06 -21.76 -21.35
C ARG A 205 -16.91 -23.23 -21.78
N LYS A 206 -16.45 -24.11 -20.88
CA LYS A 206 -16.54 -25.57 -21.05
C LYS A 206 -17.99 -26.02 -21.21
N SER A 207 -18.30 -26.65 -22.34
CA SER A 207 -19.58 -27.30 -22.63
C SER A 207 -19.39 -28.82 -22.62
N LEU A 208 -20.36 -29.55 -22.07
CA LEU A 208 -20.42 -31.02 -22.08
C LEU A 208 -21.03 -31.57 -23.38
N ALA A 209 -21.69 -30.71 -24.19
CA ALA A 209 -22.28 -31.05 -25.48
C ALA A 209 -21.37 -30.64 -26.65
N SER A 210 -21.60 -31.22 -27.84
CA SER A 210 -20.83 -30.97 -29.06
C SER A 210 -20.56 -29.48 -29.29
N SER A 211 -19.27 -29.12 -29.34
CA SER A 211 -18.86 -27.71 -29.38
C SER A 211 -19.17 -27.12 -30.76
N CYS A 212 -20.17 -26.24 -30.82
CA CYS A 212 -20.42 -25.38 -31.99
C CYS A 212 -19.35 -24.29 -32.17
N LEU A 213 -18.24 -24.37 -31.43
CA LEU A 213 -17.15 -23.39 -31.36
C LEU A 213 -15.83 -24.09 -31.68
N GLU A 214 -15.10 -23.55 -32.65
CA GLU A 214 -13.77 -23.97 -33.03
C GLU A 214 -12.85 -22.74 -32.87
N LYS A 215 -11.93 -22.78 -31.92
CA LYS A 215 -10.89 -21.73 -31.81
C LYS A 215 -9.86 -22.00 -32.90
N THR A 216 -9.56 -20.97 -33.69
CA THR A 216 -8.57 -21.04 -34.77
C THR A 216 -7.26 -20.39 -34.35
N ASP A 217 -7.33 -19.29 -33.58
CA ASP A 217 -6.16 -18.58 -33.04
C ASP A 217 -6.54 -17.75 -31.80
N ASP A 218 -5.56 -17.10 -31.15
CA ASP A 218 -5.73 -16.24 -29.97
C ASP A 218 -6.60 -14.99 -30.18
N GLN A 219 -6.92 -14.65 -31.43
CA GLN A 219 -7.78 -13.53 -31.80
C GLN A 219 -8.99 -13.94 -32.64
N GLU A 220 -9.12 -15.21 -33.03
CA GLU A 220 -10.17 -15.68 -33.95
C GLU A 220 -10.93 -16.88 -33.39
N VAL A 221 -12.27 -16.79 -33.45
CA VAL A 221 -13.17 -17.90 -33.16
C VAL A 221 -14.12 -18.17 -34.34
N VAL A 222 -14.31 -19.45 -34.65
CA VAL A 222 -15.22 -19.92 -35.68
C VAL A 222 -16.44 -20.53 -35.00
N VAL A 223 -17.62 -20.02 -35.34
CA VAL A 223 -18.91 -20.57 -34.90
C VAL A 223 -19.48 -21.42 -36.04
N ILE A 224 -19.81 -22.68 -35.74
CA ILE A 224 -20.44 -23.61 -36.67
C ILE A 224 -21.90 -23.78 -36.27
N GLN A 225 -22.82 -23.27 -37.08
CA GLN A 225 -24.27 -23.43 -36.88
C GLN A 225 -24.92 -23.98 -38.14
N LYS A 226 -25.55 -25.17 -38.04
CA LYS A 226 -26.30 -25.81 -39.14
C LYS A 226 -25.50 -25.89 -40.45
N GLY A 227 -24.20 -26.21 -40.37
CA GLY A 227 -23.30 -26.29 -41.52
C GLY A 227 -22.67 -24.95 -41.96
N ASN A 228 -23.17 -23.82 -41.48
CA ASN A 228 -22.58 -22.51 -41.76
C ASN A 228 -21.46 -22.18 -40.78
N ARG A 229 -20.27 -21.85 -41.31
CA ARG A 229 -19.11 -21.38 -40.54
C ARG A 229 -19.08 -19.85 -40.58
N LYS A 230 -19.06 -19.21 -39.41
CA LYS A 230 -18.89 -17.75 -39.27
C LYS A 230 -17.66 -17.47 -38.44
N LYS A 231 -16.79 -16.59 -38.95
CA LYS A 231 -15.57 -16.14 -38.28
C LYS A 231 -15.83 -14.84 -37.53
N PHE A 232 -15.28 -14.73 -36.33
CA PHE A 232 -15.32 -13.53 -35.50
C PHE A 232 -13.92 -13.24 -34.96
N GLN A 233 -13.51 -11.98 -35.03
CA GLN A 233 -12.23 -11.51 -34.50
C GLN A 233 -12.45 -10.67 -33.24
N PHE A 234 -11.51 -10.83 -32.29
CA PHE A 234 -11.51 -10.21 -30.97
C PHE A 234 -10.08 -9.84 -30.60
N ASP A 235 -9.90 -8.93 -29.63
CA ASP A 235 -8.58 -8.57 -29.13
C ASP A 235 -7.89 -9.76 -28.42
N LYS A 236 -8.71 -10.63 -27.79
CA LYS A 236 -8.25 -11.91 -27.22
C LYS A 236 -9.38 -12.93 -27.11
N VAL A 237 -9.06 -14.21 -27.37
CA VAL A 237 -9.98 -15.35 -27.27
C VAL A 237 -9.47 -16.37 -26.24
N TYR A 238 -10.18 -16.46 -25.12
CA TYR A 238 -9.98 -17.46 -24.07
C TYR A 238 -10.75 -18.74 -24.40
N SER A 239 -10.01 -19.86 -24.46
CA SER A 239 -10.58 -21.17 -24.76
C SER A 239 -11.29 -21.74 -23.53
N PRO A 240 -12.07 -22.82 -23.68
CA PRO A 240 -12.64 -23.55 -22.55
C PRO A 240 -11.60 -24.05 -21.54
N SER A 241 -10.34 -24.23 -21.94
CA SER A 241 -9.26 -24.64 -21.02
C SER A 241 -8.65 -23.47 -20.23
N SER A 242 -8.91 -22.22 -20.61
CA SER A 242 -8.39 -21.04 -19.91
C SER A 242 -8.95 -20.91 -18.50
N THR A 243 -8.06 -20.64 -17.56
CA THR A 243 -8.35 -20.49 -16.13
C THR A 243 -8.87 -19.09 -15.80
N GLN A 244 -9.30 -18.88 -14.55
CA GLN A 244 -9.63 -17.53 -14.05
C GLN A 244 -8.38 -16.63 -14.02
N GLU A 245 -7.23 -17.19 -13.67
CA GLU A 245 -5.96 -16.48 -13.59
C GLU A 245 -5.49 -15.99 -14.96
N ASP A 246 -5.69 -16.78 -16.02
CA ASP A 246 -5.38 -16.36 -17.41
C ASP A 246 -6.21 -15.15 -17.84
N VAL A 247 -7.49 -15.13 -17.46
CA VAL A 247 -8.40 -14.03 -17.76
C VAL A 247 -8.02 -12.79 -16.97
N PHE A 248 -7.76 -12.95 -15.66
CA PHE A 248 -7.32 -11.86 -14.80
C PHE A 248 -6.01 -11.24 -15.31
N THR A 249 -5.03 -12.06 -15.68
CA THR A 249 -3.74 -11.62 -16.23
C THR A 249 -3.91 -10.77 -17.49
N GLY A 250 -4.88 -11.10 -18.35
CA GLY A 250 -5.19 -10.26 -19.52
C GLY A 250 -5.88 -8.93 -19.18
N THR A 251 -6.57 -8.86 -18.04
CA THR A 251 -7.21 -7.62 -17.56
C THR A 251 -6.28 -6.73 -16.72
N LEU A 252 -5.17 -7.28 -16.19
CA LEU A 252 -4.19 -6.55 -15.38
C LEU A 252 -3.76 -5.21 -15.99
N PRO A 253 -3.48 -5.10 -17.31
CA PRO A 253 -3.05 -3.82 -17.86
C PRO A 253 -4.09 -2.70 -17.70
N VAL A 254 -5.37 -3.04 -17.81
CA VAL A 254 -6.45 -2.08 -17.59
C VAL A 254 -6.50 -1.70 -16.11
N ILE A 255 -6.37 -2.68 -15.22
CA ILE A 255 -6.42 -2.47 -13.75
C ILE A 255 -5.25 -1.59 -13.29
N THR A 256 -4.04 -1.80 -13.82
CA THR A 256 -2.87 -0.95 -13.52
C THR A 256 -3.12 0.51 -13.92
N SER A 257 -3.82 0.74 -15.04
CA SER A 257 -4.20 2.10 -15.45
C SER A 257 -5.08 2.79 -14.40
N CYS A 258 -5.92 2.05 -13.69
CA CYS A 258 -6.72 2.63 -12.60
C CYS A 258 -5.83 3.16 -11.46
N VAL A 259 -4.78 2.42 -11.11
CA VAL A 259 -3.81 2.86 -10.07
C VAL A 259 -3.06 4.12 -10.52
N ASP A 260 -2.77 4.23 -11.82
CA ASP A 260 -2.15 5.40 -12.41
C ASP A 260 -3.08 6.64 -12.50
N GLY A 261 -4.36 6.48 -12.18
CA GLY A 261 -5.33 7.57 -12.10
C GLY A 261 -6.34 7.63 -13.27
N TYR A 262 -6.52 6.54 -14.01
CA TYR A 262 -7.47 6.48 -15.11
C TYR A 262 -8.80 5.87 -14.69
N ASN A 263 -9.87 6.28 -15.36
CA ASN A 263 -11.16 5.62 -15.25
C ASN A 263 -11.16 4.36 -16.11
N VAL A 264 -11.52 3.25 -15.50
CA VAL A 264 -11.51 1.93 -16.10
C VAL A 264 -12.89 1.31 -15.98
N CYS A 265 -13.37 0.68 -17.04
CA CYS A 265 -14.59 -0.14 -17.00
C CYS A 265 -14.32 -1.53 -17.55
N ILE A 266 -14.75 -2.57 -16.83
CA ILE A 266 -14.75 -3.97 -17.29
C ILE A 266 -16.19 -4.46 -17.37
N LEU A 267 -16.62 -4.91 -18.55
CA LEU A 267 -18.00 -5.33 -18.83
C LEU A 267 -18.06 -6.83 -19.13
N ALA A 268 -18.84 -7.59 -18.36
CA ALA A 268 -19.18 -8.96 -18.72
C ALA A 268 -20.54 -9.01 -19.43
N TYR A 269 -20.52 -9.42 -20.70
CA TYR A 269 -21.70 -9.51 -21.57
C TYR A 269 -21.93 -10.93 -22.10
N GLY A 270 -23.20 -11.33 -22.26
CA GLY A 270 -23.59 -12.64 -22.79
C GLY A 270 -24.95 -13.12 -22.31
N GLN A 271 -25.44 -14.22 -22.88
CA GLN A 271 -26.72 -14.82 -22.48
C GLN A 271 -26.69 -15.37 -21.05
N THR A 272 -27.85 -15.58 -20.43
CA THR A 272 -27.95 -16.28 -19.15
C THR A 272 -27.27 -17.66 -19.22
N GLY A 273 -26.46 -17.98 -18.20
CA GLY A 273 -25.67 -19.23 -18.13
C GLY A 273 -24.33 -19.24 -18.89
N SER A 274 -23.99 -18.18 -19.65
CA SER A 274 -22.73 -18.11 -20.41
C SER A 274 -21.46 -18.00 -19.56
N GLY A 275 -21.58 -17.66 -18.28
CA GLY A 275 -20.44 -17.52 -17.36
C GLY A 275 -20.03 -16.07 -17.04
N LYS A 276 -20.90 -15.07 -17.26
CA LYS A 276 -20.66 -13.67 -16.87
C LYS A 276 -20.29 -13.53 -15.38
N THR A 277 -21.19 -13.96 -14.49
CA THR A 277 -20.99 -13.96 -13.04
C THR A 277 -19.81 -14.83 -12.61
N TYR A 278 -19.51 -15.93 -13.31
CA TYR A 278 -18.31 -16.72 -13.02
C TYR A 278 -17.02 -15.98 -13.40
N THR A 279 -17.03 -15.19 -14.48
CA THR A 279 -15.89 -14.35 -14.88
C THR A 279 -15.68 -13.19 -13.91
N MET A 280 -16.77 -12.49 -13.57
CA MET A 280 -16.72 -11.31 -12.72
C MET A 280 -16.57 -11.68 -11.25
N MET A 281 -17.35 -12.61 -10.70
CA MET A 281 -17.30 -12.93 -9.27
C MET A 281 -16.54 -14.22 -8.96
N GLY A 282 -16.63 -15.23 -9.83
CA GLY A 282 -16.01 -16.54 -9.59
C GLY A 282 -16.66 -17.34 -8.46
N SER A 283 -15.95 -18.34 -7.93
CA SER A 283 -16.32 -19.08 -6.71
C SER A 283 -15.39 -18.72 -5.55
N LYS A 284 -15.68 -19.17 -4.33
CA LYS A 284 -14.80 -18.95 -3.16
C LYS A 284 -13.40 -19.53 -3.39
N GLU A 285 -13.31 -20.63 -4.12
CA GLU A 285 -12.08 -21.34 -4.47
C GLU A 285 -11.42 -20.81 -5.75
N ASN A 286 -12.18 -20.10 -6.60
CA ASN A 286 -11.73 -19.58 -7.88
C ASN A 286 -12.26 -18.15 -8.08
N PRO A 287 -11.69 -17.16 -7.39
CA PRO A 287 -12.18 -15.79 -7.40
C PRO A 287 -12.19 -15.19 -8.81
N GLY A 288 -13.20 -14.38 -9.11
CA GLY A 288 -13.30 -13.61 -10.35
C GLY A 288 -12.68 -12.22 -10.26
N VAL A 289 -12.87 -11.43 -11.31
CA VAL A 289 -12.29 -10.07 -11.45
C VAL A 289 -12.76 -9.08 -10.36
N ASN A 290 -13.97 -9.27 -9.81
CA ASN A 290 -14.67 -8.35 -8.90
C ASN A 290 -14.22 -8.36 -7.44
N ILE A 291 -13.51 -9.40 -6.99
CA ILE A 291 -13.18 -9.59 -5.57
C ILE A 291 -12.18 -8.53 -5.02
N ARG A 292 -11.79 -7.56 -5.84
CA ARG A 292 -10.77 -6.56 -5.54
C ARG A 292 -11.30 -5.11 -5.54
N SER A 293 -12.63 -4.86 -5.40
CA SER A 293 -13.21 -3.52 -5.64
C SER A 293 -14.46 -3.19 -4.80
N ILE A 294 -14.69 -1.92 -4.40
CA ILE A 294 -15.85 -1.56 -3.57
C ILE A 294 -16.50 -0.19 -3.85
N SER A 295 -17.71 -0.31 -4.39
CA SER A 295 -18.99 0.32 -4.05
C SER A 295 -19.99 -0.49 -4.90
N MET A 296 -21.16 -0.92 -4.39
CA MET A 296 -21.98 -1.93 -5.08
C MET A 296 -23.40 -1.44 -5.34
N LEU A 297 -23.79 -1.41 -6.61
CA LEU A 297 -25.07 -0.91 -7.11
C LEU A 297 -25.71 -1.94 -8.05
N GLU A 298 -27.01 -2.14 -7.93
CA GLU A 298 -27.81 -2.95 -8.85
C GLU A 298 -28.73 -2.05 -9.68
N ILE A 299 -28.79 -2.28 -11.00
CA ILE A 299 -29.78 -1.68 -11.88
C ILE A 299 -30.81 -2.74 -12.24
N TYR A 300 -32.01 -2.60 -11.68
CA TYR A 300 -33.13 -3.49 -11.93
C TYR A 300 -34.33 -2.68 -12.44
N ASN A 301 -34.86 -3.05 -13.61
CA ASN A 301 -35.99 -2.35 -14.23
C ASN A 301 -35.80 -0.81 -14.34
N ASP A 302 -34.63 -0.37 -14.82
CA ASP A 302 -34.25 1.06 -14.95
C ASP A 302 -34.31 1.85 -13.61
N THR A 303 -34.24 1.14 -12.48
CA THR A 303 -34.17 1.68 -11.11
C THR A 303 -32.84 1.31 -10.47
N LEU A 304 -32.27 2.23 -9.69
CA LEU A 304 -31.00 2.06 -9.00
C LEU A 304 -31.25 1.58 -7.57
N ASN A 305 -30.63 0.45 -7.20
CA ASN A 305 -30.70 -0.14 -5.86
C ASN A 305 -29.30 -0.17 -5.25
N ASP A 306 -29.13 0.46 -4.09
CA ASP A 306 -27.90 0.36 -3.29
C ASP A 306 -27.85 -0.99 -2.58
N LEU A 307 -26.79 -1.77 -2.86
CA LEU A 307 -26.60 -3.10 -2.28
C LEU A 307 -25.82 -3.08 -0.97
N LEU A 308 -25.28 -1.94 -0.53
CA LEU A 308 -24.46 -1.80 0.67
C LEU A 308 -25.20 -1.15 1.85
N THR A 309 -26.38 -0.58 1.64
CA THR A 309 -27.16 0.00 2.72
C THR A 309 -27.79 -1.04 3.66
N LYS A 310 -27.79 -0.74 4.96
CA LYS A 310 -28.52 -1.52 6.00
C LYS A 310 -29.99 -1.13 6.11
N SER A 311 -30.38 0.03 5.58
CA SER A 311 -31.75 0.55 5.59
C SER A 311 -32.10 1.11 4.20
N PRO A 312 -33.04 0.49 3.47
CA PRO A 312 -33.46 1.02 2.18
C PRO A 312 -34.13 2.38 2.39
N SER A 313 -33.53 3.44 1.86
CA SER A 313 -34.10 4.79 1.82
C SER A 313 -34.23 5.26 0.36
N ALA A 314 -34.80 6.45 0.17
CA ALA A 314 -35.40 7.01 -1.06
C ALA A 314 -34.77 6.64 -2.42
N SER A 315 -35.59 6.71 -3.48
CA SER A 315 -35.17 6.44 -4.87
C SER A 315 -33.88 7.16 -5.24
N LEU A 316 -32.88 6.38 -5.69
CA LEU A 316 -31.58 6.88 -6.11
C LEU A 316 -31.66 7.45 -7.54
N ASP A 317 -31.18 8.68 -7.71
CA ASP A 317 -31.15 9.38 -8.98
C ASP A 317 -29.74 9.81 -9.38
N ILE A 318 -29.49 9.84 -10.68
CA ILE A 318 -28.19 10.21 -11.26
C ILE A 318 -28.13 11.73 -11.39
N ARG A 319 -27.07 12.34 -10.85
CA ARG A 319 -26.74 13.76 -11.07
C ARG A 319 -25.47 13.88 -11.92
N VAL A 320 -25.49 14.83 -12.85
CA VAL A 320 -24.34 15.14 -13.70
C VAL A 320 -23.88 16.56 -13.42
N GLN A 321 -22.60 16.72 -13.10
CA GLN A 321 -21.94 18.01 -12.96
C GLN A 321 -20.74 18.04 -13.92
N GLY A 322 -20.90 18.71 -15.07
CA GLY A 322 -19.89 18.70 -16.13
C GLY A 322 -19.66 17.30 -16.69
N LYS A 323 -18.43 16.77 -16.54
CA LYS A 323 -18.06 15.39 -16.93
C LYS A 323 -18.22 14.37 -15.81
N ALA A 324 -18.49 14.81 -14.57
CA ALA A 324 -18.65 13.94 -13.42
C ALA A 324 -20.10 13.45 -13.31
N VAL A 325 -20.27 12.15 -13.15
CA VAL A 325 -21.57 11.50 -12.88
C VAL A 325 -21.53 10.98 -11.46
N SER A 326 -22.52 11.33 -10.65
CA SER A 326 -22.66 10.88 -9.27
C SER A 326 -24.08 10.41 -8.98
N VAL A 327 -24.21 9.54 -7.98
CA VAL A 327 -25.49 9.08 -7.45
C VAL A 327 -25.57 9.54 -5.99
N PRO A 328 -26.11 10.74 -5.71
CA PRO A 328 -26.24 11.22 -4.35
C PRO A 328 -27.08 10.25 -3.51
N GLY A 329 -26.60 9.94 -2.31
CA GLY A 329 -27.25 8.96 -1.42
C GLY A 329 -26.81 7.52 -1.64
N LEU A 330 -25.95 7.22 -2.62
CA LEU A 330 -25.31 5.91 -2.74
C LEU A 330 -24.31 5.71 -1.59
N THR A 331 -24.43 4.59 -0.88
CA THR A 331 -23.52 4.24 0.21
C THR A 331 -22.11 4.00 -0.32
N GLN A 332 -21.16 4.75 0.22
CA GLN A 332 -19.73 4.54 0.00
C GLN A 332 -19.11 3.92 1.26
N VAL A 333 -18.31 2.87 1.08
CA VAL A 333 -17.65 2.17 2.19
C VAL A 333 -16.15 2.30 2.00
N GLN A 334 -15.49 2.95 2.96
CA GLN A 334 -14.04 3.03 2.97
C GLN A 334 -13.46 1.67 3.38
N VAL A 335 -12.41 1.25 2.67
CA VAL A 335 -11.72 -0.02 2.93
C VAL A 335 -10.22 0.13 2.89
N GLN A 336 -9.55 -0.66 3.73
CA GLN A 336 -8.09 -0.59 3.91
C GLN A 336 -7.44 -1.94 3.66
N THR A 337 -8.19 -3.04 3.81
CA THR A 337 -7.68 -4.40 3.69
C THR A 337 -8.46 -5.21 2.66
N GLU A 338 -7.84 -6.27 2.14
CA GLU A 338 -8.52 -7.26 1.30
C GLU A 338 -9.72 -7.91 2.02
N THR A 339 -9.60 -8.13 3.33
CA THR A 339 -10.69 -8.65 4.16
C THR A 339 -11.90 -7.72 4.20
N ASP A 340 -11.68 -6.41 4.24
CA ASP A 340 -12.77 -5.44 4.17
C ASP A 340 -13.49 -5.54 2.82
N ILE A 341 -12.73 -5.62 1.72
CA ILE A 341 -13.26 -5.80 0.37
C ILE A 341 -14.13 -7.05 0.28
N LEU A 342 -13.62 -8.18 0.74
CA LEU A 342 -14.35 -9.45 0.75
C LEU A 342 -15.64 -9.34 1.56
N SER A 343 -15.60 -8.70 2.73
CA SER A 343 -16.78 -8.55 3.61
C SER A 343 -17.88 -7.70 2.96
N VAL A 344 -17.51 -6.62 2.28
CA VAL A 344 -18.47 -5.72 1.61
C VAL A 344 -19.06 -6.40 0.37
N MET A 345 -18.24 -7.13 -0.39
CA MET A 345 -18.70 -7.92 -1.53
C MET A 345 -19.67 -9.03 -1.09
N GLU A 346 -19.39 -9.72 0.01
CA GLU A 346 -20.29 -10.75 0.56
C GLU A 346 -21.62 -10.14 1.06
N MET A 347 -21.56 -8.97 1.70
CA MET A 347 -22.75 -8.24 2.12
C MET A 347 -23.63 -7.84 0.94
N GLY A 348 -23.05 -7.24 -0.10
CA GLY A 348 -23.78 -6.81 -1.29
C GLY A 348 -24.41 -7.99 -2.05
N GLU A 349 -23.70 -9.10 -2.15
CA GLU A 349 -24.24 -10.32 -2.76
C GLU A 349 -25.36 -10.96 -1.92
N LYS A 350 -25.26 -10.91 -0.58
CA LYS A 350 -26.33 -11.36 0.30
C LYS A 350 -27.60 -10.51 0.11
N ASN A 351 -27.45 -9.19 0.00
CA ASN A 351 -28.56 -8.28 -0.24
C ASN A 351 -29.20 -8.53 -1.62
N ARG A 352 -28.38 -8.74 -2.66
CA ARG A 352 -28.84 -9.13 -4.00
C ARG A 352 -29.61 -10.44 -4.00
N LYS A 353 -29.16 -11.45 -3.25
CA LYS A 353 -29.85 -12.75 -3.10
C LYS A 353 -31.17 -12.64 -2.35
N ILE A 354 -31.24 -11.83 -1.29
CA ILE A 354 -32.48 -11.60 -0.52
C ILE A 354 -33.54 -10.91 -1.38
N ALA A 355 -33.14 -9.97 -2.25
CA ALA A 355 -34.05 -9.37 -3.23
C ALA A 355 -34.59 -10.43 -4.21
N SER A 356 -33.74 -11.37 -4.63
CA SER A 356 -34.07 -12.42 -5.61
C SER A 356 -35.10 -13.44 -5.09
N THR A 357 -35.05 -13.85 -3.82
CA THR A 357 -35.87 -14.96 -3.28
C THR A 357 -37.36 -14.62 -3.11
N LYS A 358 -37.78 -13.36 -3.27
CA LYS A 358 -39.20 -12.99 -3.15
C LYS A 358 -40.06 -13.28 -4.38
N MET A 359 -39.51 -13.48 -5.59
CA MET A 359 -40.31 -14.04 -6.72
C MET A 359 -39.59 -14.42 -8.03
N ASN A 360 -38.27 -14.29 -8.22
CA ASN A 360 -37.64 -14.63 -9.52
C ASN A 360 -36.14 -14.97 -9.38
N ILE A 361 -35.60 -15.78 -10.30
CA ILE A 361 -34.15 -15.91 -10.51
C ILE A 361 -33.65 -14.56 -11.07
N GLN A 362 -33.30 -13.62 -10.19
CA GLN A 362 -33.16 -12.19 -10.49
C GLN A 362 -31.75 -11.78 -10.91
N SER A 363 -30.70 -12.53 -10.55
CA SER A 363 -29.31 -12.16 -10.88
C SER A 363 -29.02 -12.10 -12.39
N SER A 364 -29.74 -12.86 -13.21
CA SER A 364 -29.63 -12.79 -14.67
C SER A 364 -30.44 -11.65 -15.30
N ARG A 365 -31.27 -10.97 -14.52
CA ARG A 365 -32.28 -10.00 -14.97
C ARG A 365 -32.05 -8.58 -14.45
N SER A 366 -30.97 -8.38 -13.71
CA SER A 366 -30.45 -7.12 -13.19
C SER A 366 -29.02 -6.91 -13.67
N HIS A 367 -28.59 -5.67 -13.91
CA HIS A 367 -27.16 -5.37 -14.05
C HIS A 367 -26.55 -5.13 -12.67
N LEU A 368 -25.41 -5.74 -12.37
CA LEU A 368 -24.62 -5.44 -11.18
C LEU A 368 -23.46 -4.54 -11.59
N MET A 369 -23.28 -3.43 -10.89
CA MET A 369 -22.15 -2.51 -11.03
C MET A 369 -21.40 -2.45 -9.70
N VAL A 370 -20.09 -2.65 -9.75
CA VAL A 370 -19.18 -2.46 -8.61
C VAL A 370 -18.17 -1.38 -9.00
N ALA A 371 -18.05 -0.27 -8.27
CA ALA A 371 -17.09 0.79 -8.58
C ALA A 371 -16.11 1.01 -7.43
N LEU A 372 -14.82 0.83 -7.66
CA LEU A 372 -13.76 1.16 -6.70
C LEU A 372 -13.12 2.48 -7.08
N GLU A 373 -13.17 3.46 -6.18
CA GLU A 373 -12.34 4.65 -6.27
C GLU A 373 -10.99 4.38 -5.61
N VAL A 374 -9.91 4.53 -6.37
CA VAL A 374 -8.54 4.32 -5.93
C VAL A 374 -7.85 5.67 -5.86
N GLU A 375 -7.44 6.07 -4.66
CA GLU A 375 -6.60 7.24 -4.44
C GLU A 375 -5.22 6.78 -3.96
N GLY A 376 -4.19 7.18 -4.68
CA GLY A 376 -2.80 6.85 -4.37
C GLY A 376 -1.96 8.11 -4.22
N SER A 377 -1.13 8.17 -3.19
CA SER A 377 -0.13 9.22 -3.01
C SER A 377 1.26 8.59 -3.00
N ASP A 378 2.14 9.05 -3.88
CA ASP A 378 3.55 8.66 -3.87
C ASP A 378 4.32 9.64 -2.98
N GLU A 379 4.82 9.17 -1.84
CA GLU A 379 5.56 9.99 -0.86
C GLU A 379 6.90 10.50 -1.39
N VAL A 380 7.48 9.84 -2.39
CA VAL A 380 8.77 10.21 -2.99
C VAL A 380 8.58 11.31 -4.03
N SER A 381 7.58 11.17 -4.90
CA SER A 381 7.29 12.19 -5.92
C SER A 381 6.37 13.31 -5.45
N GLY A 382 5.58 13.09 -4.40
CA GLY A 382 4.51 13.98 -3.95
C GLY A 382 3.28 13.97 -4.86
N LEU A 383 3.22 13.09 -5.86
CA LEU A 383 2.11 13.03 -6.81
C LEU A 383 0.95 12.22 -6.23
N THR A 384 -0.25 12.75 -6.40
CA THR A 384 -1.50 12.04 -6.10
C THR A 384 -2.14 11.56 -7.40
N SER A 385 -2.55 10.30 -7.47
CA SER A 385 -3.40 9.75 -8.51
C SER A 385 -4.77 9.40 -7.96
N ARG A 386 -5.80 9.60 -8.78
CA ARG A 386 -7.17 9.18 -8.46
C ARG A 386 -7.77 8.52 -9.68
N GLY A 387 -8.12 7.25 -9.58
CA GLY A 387 -8.76 6.47 -10.63
C GLY A 387 -10.03 5.81 -10.14
N THR A 388 -10.88 5.39 -11.07
CA THR A 388 -12.10 4.65 -10.74
C THR A 388 -12.18 3.38 -11.58
N LEU A 389 -12.22 2.21 -10.93
CA LEU A 389 -12.42 0.91 -11.54
C LEU A 389 -13.88 0.51 -11.41
N THR A 390 -14.60 0.48 -12.54
CA THR A 390 -16.00 0.04 -12.60
C THR A 390 -16.09 -1.35 -13.21
N LEU A 391 -16.72 -2.28 -12.50
CA LEU A 391 -16.88 -3.66 -12.90
C LEU A 391 -18.37 -3.96 -13.05
N CYS A 392 -18.78 -4.38 -14.24
CA CYS A 392 -20.18 -4.57 -14.57
C CYS A 392 -20.48 -6.02 -14.95
N ASP A 393 -21.32 -6.70 -14.17
CA ASP A 393 -21.95 -7.97 -14.56
C ASP A 393 -23.33 -7.67 -15.14
N LEU A 394 -23.41 -7.63 -16.47
CA LEU A 394 -24.62 -7.23 -17.18
C LEU A 394 -25.68 -8.34 -17.12
N ALA A 395 -26.96 -7.96 -17.22
CA ALA A 395 -28.07 -8.89 -17.38
C ALA A 395 -27.94 -9.72 -18.68
N GLY A 396 -28.68 -10.83 -18.74
CA GLY A 396 -28.71 -11.72 -19.90
C GLY A 396 -29.16 -11.00 -21.19
N SER A 397 -28.45 -11.25 -22.29
CA SER A 397 -28.73 -10.66 -23.61
C SER A 397 -29.72 -11.46 -24.47
N GLU A 398 -30.48 -12.38 -23.85
CA GLU A 398 -31.52 -13.14 -24.53
C GLU A 398 -32.61 -12.26 -25.16
N ARG A 399 -33.02 -12.63 -26.38
CA ARG A 399 -34.11 -11.95 -27.09
C ARG A 399 -35.46 -12.32 -26.48
N ILE A 400 -36.30 -11.31 -26.19
CA ILE A 400 -37.68 -11.48 -25.72
C ILE A 400 -38.50 -12.40 -26.63
N SER A 401 -38.27 -12.34 -27.95
CA SER A 401 -39.01 -13.15 -28.93
C SER A 401 -38.79 -14.67 -28.78
N LYS A 402 -37.78 -15.10 -28.02
CA LYS A 402 -37.50 -16.51 -27.72
C LYS A 402 -37.95 -16.91 -26.31
N THR A 403 -38.54 -16.00 -25.56
CA THR A 403 -39.00 -16.23 -24.19
C THR A 403 -40.53 -16.16 -24.17
N GLU A 404 -41.19 -17.16 -23.59
CA GLU A 404 -42.64 -17.16 -23.33
C GLU A 404 -42.98 -16.26 -22.10
N ALA A 405 -42.40 -15.06 -22.06
CA ALA A 405 -42.51 -14.17 -20.90
C ALA A 405 -43.80 -13.34 -20.97
N GLU A 406 -44.67 -13.49 -19.96
CA GLU A 406 -45.93 -12.75 -19.83
C GLU A 406 -45.94 -11.80 -18.61
N GLY A 407 -46.82 -10.80 -18.64
CA GLY A 407 -47.05 -9.87 -17.53
C GLY A 407 -45.80 -9.11 -17.07
N GLN A 408 -45.53 -9.11 -15.77
CA GLN A 408 -44.39 -8.37 -15.18
C GLN A 408 -43.03 -8.85 -15.70
N ARG A 409 -42.92 -10.12 -16.13
CA ARG A 409 -41.69 -10.65 -16.72
C ARG A 409 -41.39 -10.04 -18.08
N LEU A 410 -42.42 -9.68 -18.85
CA LEU A 410 -42.25 -9.02 -20.14
C LEU A 410 -41.70 -7.59 -19.97
N VAL A 411 -42.22 -6.84 -19.00
CA VAL A 411 -41.76 -5.47 -18.67
C VAL A 411 -40.28 -5.49 -18.28
N GLU A 412 -39.89 -6.42 -17.42
CA GLU A 412 -38.50 -6.60 -16.98
C GLU A 412 -37.58 -7.00 -18.14
N ALA A 413 -38.00 -7.95 -19.00
CA ALA A 413 -37.24 -8.33 -20.18
C ALA A 413 -37.10 -7.18 -21.20
N ALA A 414 -38.12 -6.33 -21.33
CA ALA A 414 -38.08 -5.11 -22.13
C ALA A 414 -37.09 -4.09 -21.56
N ALA A 415 -37.07 -3.87 -20.25
CA ALA A 415 -36.13 -2.96 -19.61
C ALA A 415 -34.67 -3.41 -19.76
N ILE A 416 -34.38 -4.71 -19.60
CA ILE A 416 -33.06 -5.29 -19.84
C ILE A 416 -32.62 -5.03 -21.28
N ASN A 417 -33.45 -5.39 -22.26
CA ASN A 417 -33.11 -5.20 -23.66
C ASN A 417 -32.98 -3.72 -24.05
N LYS A 418 -33.78 -2.82 -23.46
CA LYS A 418 -33.63 -1.37 -23.65
C LYS A 418 -32.24 -0.90 -23.20
N SER A 419 -31.82 -1.27 -21.99
CA SER A 419 -30.50 -0.88 -21.46
C SER A 419 -29.33 -1.46 -22.27
N LEU A 420 -29.39 -2.73 -22.68
CA LEU A 420 -28.36 -3.36 -23.52
C LEU A 420 -28.32 -2.78 -24.95
N THR A 421 -29.49 -2.45 -25.52
CA THR A 421 -29.58 -1.78 -26.82
C THR A 421 -28.99 -0.37 -26.76
N ALA A 422 -29.31 0.40 -25.71
CA ALA A 422 -28.73 1.72 -25.48
C ALA A 422 -27.20 1.63 -25.36
N LEU A 423 -26.67 0.64 -24.64
CA LEU A 423 -25.23 0.40 -24.54
C LEU A 423 -24.61 0.11 -25.92
N GLY A 424 -25.26 -0.72 -26.75
CA GLY A 424 -24.84 -0.96 -28.13
C GLY A 424 -24.85 0.29 -29.01
N GLN A 425 -25.85 1.17 -28.86
CA GLN A 425 -25.92 2.46 -29.55
C GLN A 425 -24.77 3.39 -29.14
N VAL A 426 -24.41 3.42 -27.86
CA VAL A 426 -23.27 4.19 -27.35
C VAL A 426 -21.95 3.69 -27.97
N PHE A 427 -21.68 2.38 -27.96
CA PHE A 427 -20.49 1.83 -28.59
C PHE A 427 -20.46 2.04 -30.10
N GLY A 428 -21.59 1.94 -30.78
CA GLY A 428 -21.71 2.27 -32.20
C GLY A 428 -21.37 3.74 -32.50
N ALA A 429 -21.89 4.66 -31.69
CA ALA A 429 -21.61 6.09 -31.80
C ALA A 429 -20.13 6.40 -31.52
N LEU A 430 -19.53 5.78 -30.50
CA LEU A 430 -18.10 5.90 -30.17
C LEU A 430 -17.22 5.40 -31.32
N LYS A 431 -17.52 4.22 -31.86
CA LYS A 431 -16.76 3.64 -32.99
C LYS A 431 -16.80 4.53 -34.24
N CYS A 432 -17.92 5.21 -34.48
CA CYS A 432 -18.08 6.12 -35.61
C CYS A 432 -17.60 7.55 -35.34
N ASN A 433 -17.01 7.84 -34.17
CA ASN A 433 -16.64 9.20 -33.74
C ASN A 433 -17.81 10.19 -33.89
N ALA A 434 -19.03 9.77 -33.54
CA ALA A 434 -20.22 10.59 -33.67
C ALA A 434 -20.15 11.82 -32.74
N LEU A 435 -20.62 12.98 -33.22
CA LEU A 435 -20.63 14.22 -32.45
C LEU A 435 -21.46 14.13 -31.17
N HIS A 436 -22.57 13.38 -31.21
CA HIS A 436 -23.46 13.17 -30.08
C HIS A 436 -23.52 11.69 -29.71
N ILE A 437 -23.19 11.39 -28.45
CA ILE A 437 -23.25 10.03 -27.89
C ILE A 437 -24.45 9.93 -26.95
N PRO A 438 -25.39 8.99 -27.17
CA PRO A 438 -26.68 8.96 -26.47
C PRO A 438 -26.61 8.30 -25.08
N PHE A 439 -25.75 8.80 -24.19
CA PHE A 439 -25.58 8.24 -22.84
C PHE A 439 -26.87 8.27 -21.99
N ARG A 440 -27.80 9.19 -22.29
CA ARG A 440 -29.06 9.36 -21.54
C ARG A 440 -30.15 8.35 -21.90
N ASN A 441 -29.94 7.47 -22.89
CA ASN A 441 -30.96 6.50 -23.32
C ASN A 441 -31.29 5.42 -22.28
N SER A 442 -30.42 5.22 -21.28
CA SER A 442 -30.65 4.32 -20.14
C SER A 442 -29.86 4.77 -18.91
N LYS A 443 -30.29 4.38 -17.70
CA LYS A 443 -29.51 4.65 -16.48
C LYS A 443 -28.12 3.99 -16.51
N LEU A 444 -28.01 2.81 -17.12
CA LEU A 444 -26.75 2.08 -17.29
C LEU A 444 -25.73 2.91 -18.09
N THR A 445 -26.11 3.36 -19.29
CA THR A 445 -25.22 4.17 -20.15
C THR A 445 -24.90 5.53 -19.53
N HIS A 446 -25.82 6.08 -18.74
CA HIS A 446 -25.62 7.36 -18.07
C HIS A 446 -24.60 7.23 -16.93
N LEU A 447 -24.66 6.15 -16.15
CA LEU A 447 -23.67 5.84 -15.11
C LEU A 447 -22.29 5.53 -15.69
N LEU A 448 -22.23 4.84 -16.83
CA LEU A 448 -20.98 4.48 -17.50
C LEU A 448 -20.34 5.62 -18.29
N GLN A 449 -21.00 6.77 -18.43
CA GLN A 449 -20.50 7.90 -19.22
C GLN A 449 -19.06 8.31 -18.85
N PRO A 450 -18.65 8.44 -17.57
CA PRO A 450 -17.28 8.80 -17.20
C PRO A 450 -16.23 7.74 -17.59
N CYS A 451 -16.65 6.50 -17.75
CA CYS A 451 -15.77 5.38 -18.11
C CYS A 451 -15.76 5.08 -19.62
N LEU A 452 -16.72 5.63 -20.38
CA LEU A 452 -16.87 5.42 -21.82
C LEU A 452 -16.52 6.68 -22.63
N SER A 453 -15.99 7.73 -21.99
CA SER A 453 -15.63 8.99 -22.63
C SER A 453 -14.22 9.47 -22.22
N GLY A 454 -13.59 10.28 -23.07
CA GLY A 454 -12.24 10.81 -22.84
C GLY A 454 -11.16 9.71 -22.85
N ASP A 455 -10.22 9.80 -21.91
CA ASP A 455 -9.05 8.90 -21.81
C ASP A 455 -9.34 7.60 -21.05
N ALA A 456 -10.62 7.34 -20.75
CA ALA A 456 -11.05 6.15 -20.03
C ALA A 456 -10.78 4.86 -20.84
N LYS A 457 -10.50 3.77 -20.13
CA LYS A 457 -10.19 2.46 -20.72
C LYS A 457 -11.32 1.48 -20.47
N VAL A 458 -11.75 0.76 -21.50
CA VAL A 458 -12.88 -0.18 -21.46
C VAL A 458 -12.42 -1.55 -21.94
N ASN A 459 -12.79 -2.60 -21.21
CA ASN A 459 -12.51 -4.00 -21.57
C ASN A 459 -13.75 -4.90 -21.42
#